data_AF-A0A960R1J8-F1
#
_entry.id   AF-A0A960R1J8-F1
#
_cell.length_a   1.000
_cell.length_b   1.000
_cell.length_c   1.000
_cell.angle_alpha   90.00
_cell.angle_beta   90.00
_cell.angle_gamma   90.00
#
_symmetry.space_group_name_H-M   'P 1'
#
loop_
_entity.id
_entity.type
_entity.pdbx_description
1 polymer ?
#
loop_
_entity_poly.entity_id
_entity_poly.type
_entity_poly.pdbx_seq_one_letter_code
_entity_poly.pdbx_strand_id
1 'polypeptide(L)' 'MRMIELLDLKVDVVFKDFFGNKNSKEILESFINSVLGFEGDDRVEIEEFLDPRKMR' A
#
# COMPACT_ATOMS: atom_id res chain seq x y z
N MET A 1 -5.88 -24.89 3.45
CA MET A 1 -4.57 -24.28 3.73
C MET A 1 -4.35 -23.21 2.68
N ARG A 2 -4.52 -21.92 3.01
CA ARG A 2 -4.37 -20.83 2.03
C ARG A 2 -2.87 -20.66 1.79
N MET A 3 -2.43 -21.17 0.64
CA MET A 3 -1.11 -20.92 0.09
C MET A 3 -1.06 -19.42 -0.20
N ILE A 4 -0.29 -18.67 0.58
CA ILE A 4 0.19 -17.36 0.14
C ILE A 4 1.13 -17.72 -1.00
N GLU A 5 0.59 -17.76 -2.21
CA GLU A 5 1.42 -17.83 -3.41
C GLU A 5 2.39 -16.68 -3.27
N LEU A 6 3.69 -17.01 -3.24
CA LEU A 6 4.77 -16.03 -3.27
C LEU A 6 4.42 -15.09 -4.42
N LEU A 7 3.97 -13.87 -4.07
CA LEU A 7 3.63 -12.83 -5.03
C LEU A 7 4.80 -12.80 -6.01
N ASP A 8 4.51 -13.12 -7.27
CA ASP A 8 5.51 -13.18 -8.34
C ASP A 8 6.41 -11.96 -8.20
N LEU A 9 7.74 -12.12 -8.26
CA LEU A 9 8.68 -11.01 -8.08
C LEU A 9 8.33 -9.81 -8.99
N LYS A 10 7.71 -10.09 -10.14
CA LYS A 10 7.17 -9.06 -11.04
C LYS A 10 6.01 -8.28 -10.42
N VAL A 11 5.10 -8.95 -9.74
CA VAL A 11 4.00 -8.32 -9.00
C VAL A 11 4.56 -7.47 -7.88
N ASP A 12 5.57 -7.94 -7.14
CA ASP A 12 6.18 -7.18 -6.05
C ASP A 12 6.91 -5.92 -6.54
N VAL A 13 7.61 -6.00 -7.70
CA VAL A 13 8.24 -4.85 -8.35
C VAL A 13 7.21 -3.84 -8.83
N VAL A 14 6.17 -4.28 -9.54
CA VAL A 14 5.09 -3.39 -10.02
C VAL A 14 4.35 -2.76 -8.85
N PHE A 15 4.10 -3.51 -7.78
CA PHE A 15 3.47 -2.99 -6.57
C PHE A 15 4.33 -1.90 -5.93
N LYS A 16 5.65 -2.09 -5.83
CA LYS A 16 6.55 -1.05 -5.33
C LYS A 16 6.63 0.18 -6.25
N ASP A 17 6.61 -0.01 -7.56
CA ASP A 17 6.63 1.12 -8.49
C ASP A 17 5.34 1.94 -8.41
N PHE A 18 4.20 1.26 -8.25
CA PHE A 18 2.89 1.90 -8.20
C PHE A 18 2.54 2.47 -6.83
N PHE A 19 2.92 1.80 -5.74
CA PHE A 19 2.52 2.16 -4.37
C PHE A 19 3.68 2.61 -3.47
N GLY A 20 4.93 2.33 -3.84
CA GLY A 20 6.12 2.74 -3.09
C GLY A 20 6.63 4.13 -3.46
N ASN A 21 6.04 4.78 -4.47
CA ASN A 21 6.33 6.17 -4.81
C ASN A 21 5.40 7.11 -4.02
N LYS A 22 5.96 8.13 -3.36
CA LYS A 22 5.18 9.13 -2.61
C LYS A 22 4.17 9.89 -3.49
N ASN A 23 4.41 9.95 -4.81
CA ASN A 23 3.52 10.62 -5.76
C ASN A 23 2.22 9.87 -6.05
N SER A 24 2.08 8.62 -5.60
CA SER A 24 0.87 7.80 -5.78
C SER A 24 0.14 7.51 -4.47
N LYS A 25 0.35 8.39 -3.47
CA LYS A 25 -0.31 8.34 -2.15
C LYS A 25 -1.83 8.18 -2.26
N GLU A 26 -2.50 9.00 -3.09
CA GLU A 26 -3.97 8.94 -3.26
C GLU A 26 -4.45 7.59 -3.81
N ILE A 27 -3.66 6.97 -4.70
CA ILE A 27 -3.97 5.67 -5.28
C ILE A 27 -3.83 4.58 -4.20
N LEU A 28 -2.79 4.66 -3.36
CA LEU A 28 -2.62 3.72 -2.26
C LEU A 28 -3.73 3.86 -1.21
N GLU A 29 -4.09 5.09 -0.84
CA GLU A 29 -5.21 5.38 0.07
C GLU A 29 -6.53 4.85 -0.49
N SER A 30 -6.82 5.14 -1.77
CA SER A 30 -8.02 4.64 -2.44
C SER A 30 -8.07 3.12 -2.45
N PHE A 31 -6.95 2.46 -2.76
CA PHE A 31 -6.85 1.00 -2.75
C PHE A 31 -7.09 0.42 -1.35
N ILE A 32 -6.41 0.93 -0.32
CA ILE A 32 -6.56 0.46 1.06
C ILE A 32 -8.00 0.64 1.53
N ASN A 33 -8.58 1.83 1.36
CA ASN A 33 -9.95 2.10 1.77
C ASN A 33 -10.95 1.20 1.03
N SER A 34 -10.74 0.94 -0.26
CA SER A 34 -11.61 0.07 -1.06
C SER A 34 -11.51 -1.41 -0.64
N VAL A 35 -10.31 -1.90 -0.36
CA VAL A 35 -10.09 -3.31 0.06
C VAL A 35 -10.60 -3.56 1.48
N LEU A 36 -10.47 -2.57 2.37
CA LEU A 36 -10.90 -2.68 3.76
C LEU A 36 -12.35 -2.26 4.01
N GLY A 37 -13.01 -1.63 3.03
CA GLY A 37 -14.40 -1.17 3.12
C GLY A 37 -14.56 0.08 3.99
N PHE A 38 -13.54 0.94 4.04
CA PHE A 38 -13.57 2.18 4.80
C PHE A 38 -14.19 3.32 3.97
N GLU A 39 -15.22 3.96 4.52
CA GLU A 39 -16.01 4.99 3.88
C GLU A 39 -16.32 6.14 4.84
N GLY A 40 -16.68 7.31 4.29
CA GLY A 40 -17.03 8.48 5.11
C GLY A 40 -15.89 8.90 6.04
N ASP A 41 -16.22 9.04 7.33
CA ASP A 41 -15.29 9.47 8.38
C ASP A 41 -14.30 8.36 8.81
N ASP A 42 -14.54 7.10 8.43
CA ASP A 42 -13.68 5.96 8.75
C ASP A 42 -12.51 5.78 7.76
N ARG A 43 -12.39 6.68 6.78
CA ARG A 43 -11.32 6.61 5.77
C ARG A 43 -9.94 6.77 6.38
N VAL A 44 -9.01 5.96 5.90
CA VAL A 44 -7.59 6.06 6.23
C VAL A 44 -6.89 7.01 5.27
N GLU A 45 -6.12 7.91 5.85
CA GLU A 45 -5.15 8.77 5.16
C GLU A 45 -3.72 8.35 5.53
N ILE A 46 -2.84 8.36 4.54
CA ILE A 46 -1.43 7.98 4.68
C ILE A 46 -0.61 9.24 4.94
N GLU A 47 -0.35 9.58 6.20
CA GLU A 47 0.44 10.79 6.49
C GLU A 47 1.87 10.72 5.94
N GLU A 48 2.58 9.61 6.18
CA GLU A 48 3.96 9.43 5.73
C GLU A 48 4.29 7.96 5.44
N PHE A 49 5.09 7.75 4.39
CA PHE A 49 5.79 6.49 4.16
C PHE A 49 7.04 6.41 5.02
N LEU A 50 7.04 5.53 6.01
CA LEU A 50 8.18 5.28 6.87
C LEU A 50 9.27 4.51 6.10
N ASP A 51 10.47 5.09 6.00
CA ASP A 51 11.65 4.36 5.53
C ASP A 51 12.28 3.65 6.73
N PRO A 52 12.32 2.31 6.76
CA PRO A 52 12.88 1.56 7.89
C PRO A 52 14.36 1.87 8.15
N ARG A 53 15.09 2.44 7.18
CA ARG A 53 16.49 2.87 7.35
C ARG A 53 16.61 4.21 8.06
N LYS A 54 15.54 5.01 8.09
CA LYS A 54 15.47 6.31 8.79
C LYS A 54 14.95 6.19 10.23
N MET A 55 14.52 4.99 10.65
CA MET A 55 14.07 4.70 12.01
C MET A 55 15.21 4.21 12.94
N ARG A 56 16.48 4.35 12.55
CA ARG A 56 17.67 4.01 13.36
C ARG A 56 18.29 5.23 14.02
#